data_AF-A0A6V7K597-F1
#
_entry.id   AF-A0A6V7K597-F1
#
_cell.length_a   1.000
_cell.length_b   1.000
_cell.length_c   1.000
_cell.angle_alpha   90.00
_cell.angle_beta   90.00
_cell.angle_gamma   90.00
#
_symmetry.space_group_name_H-M   'P 1'
#
loop_
_entity.id
_entity.type
_entity.pdbx_description
1 polymer ?
#
loop_
_entity_poly.entity_id
_entity_poly.type
_entity_poly.pdbx_seq_one_letter_code
_entity_poly.pdbx_strand_id
1 'polypeptide(L)'
;YCKGLWLVISGTTSRCEKELVLDEIKNATNLLKNGLNYFKKFTEASLEKYQKTNPRPKMLDLITKLSHLLNLDAIITSELTLNYMVYEYRSCAETFASQLGDLTSLKSLIEDLWNFYYSERITLLKCLKLMIEYRDNENHPYQKEFSNFFQKNQLKPLLLSILEQIEQLKFANVTGRSHLTTEEHLHKLYNSNLIEMRELLHIATIIIDATRPENFEKIYGSICGELRRLSAAKSHEDKESVARRLEEIRQCQSALYVVLLDVAKHAELASDTNEVETWIRGVRRSMQDTLEHKCIRESSPEDGPLLLSWMLANYAVEPENSETLGQYRPFGVRAVHLDVFRYLQSLVDSEMIREDTRYAHIIRRSVYNLLCLFGSFIEEDKLSTFEGVFEAVAAVLRYPELAAEFWKDQSQEGGLWPFYHRAASLFPFQFKHLTIIATGLAGASTSSAKRISEKLEGLETLTLQVPRQRKTVLSKATSYNLSYQPYKNDCTLHHNDFAIPESCEKLVLDGDMADSEIIMYRIGARYGDAFHQKIEQLFNNAGGGLVNVGDELLENIVDGFALLNALLSVDMEIPPGMVIPTELSLEIINRFAYPVLPKNLYKIIATCLQ
;
A
#
# COMPACT_ATOMS: atom_id res chain seq x y z
N TYR A 1 19.95 -26.22 -7.13
CA TYR A 1 19.39 -25.11 -7.94
C TYR A 1 18.25 -24.45 -7.15
N CYS A 2 17.72 -23.30 -7.57
CA CYS A 2 16.92 -22.39 -6.73
C CYS A 2 15.60 -22.99 -6.27
N LYS A 3 14.89 -23.75 -7.13
CA LYS A 3 13.69 -24.51 -6.71
C LYS A 3 13.98 -25.55 -5.65
N GLY A 4 15.11 -26.26 -5.75
CA GLY A 4 15.56 -27.19 -4.72
C GLY A 4 15.79 -26.48 -3.38
N LEU A 5 16.48 -25.34 -3.40
CA LEU A 5 16.68 -24.51 -2.21
C LEU A 5 15.34 -24.05 -1.61
N TRP A 6 14.42 -23.56 -2.44
CA TRP A 6 13.09 -23.10 -2.01
C TRP A 6 12.31 -24.20 -1.28
N LEU A 7 12.33 -25.43 -1.80
CA LEU A 7 11.66 -26.58 -1.16
C LEU A 7 12.20 -26.84 0.25
N VAL A 8 13.49 -26.60 0.48
CA VAL A 8 14.15 -26.81 1.78
C VAL A 8 13.89 -25.66 2.75
N ILE A 9 14.03 -24.41 2.28
CA ILE A 9 14.02 -23.24 3.19
C ILE A 9 12.64 -22.63 3.42
N SER A 10 11.67 -22.86 2.54
CA SER A 10 10.35 -22.20 2.63
C SER A 10 9.51 -22.68 3.81
N GLY A 11 9.78 -23.87 4.36
CA GLY A 11 9.01 -24.44 5.47
C GLY A 11 7.56 -24.82 5.13
N THR A 12 7.12 -24.63 3.87
CA THR A 12 5.74 -24.86 3.42
C THR A 12 5.46 -26.29 2.98
N THR A 13 6.45 -26.98 2.39
CA THR A 13 6.27 -28.31 1.79
C THR A 13 6.67 -29.44 2.74
N SER A 14 7.75 -29.23 3.50
CA SER A 14 8.21 -30.13 4.56
C SER A 14 9.11 -29.37 5.53
N ARG A 15 8.96 -29.60 6.84
CA ARG A 15 9.92 -29.10 7.84
C ARG A 15 11.19 -29.94 7.76
N CYS A 16 12.15 -29.46 6.98
CA CYS A 16 13.49 -30.02 6.88
C CYS A 16 14.25 -29.88 8.21
N GLU A 17 15.19 -30.80 8.44
CA GLU A 17 16.14 -30.68 9.56
C GLU A 17 17.00 -29.43 9.41
N LYS A 18 17.33 -28.80 10.53
CA LYS A 18 18.06 -27.52 10.56
C LYS A 18 19.45 -27.64 9.96
N GLU A 19 20.08 -28.79 10.17
CA GLU A 19 21.37 -29.16 9.60
C GLU A 19 21.32 -29.16 8.06
N LEU A 20 20.28 -29.79 7.48
CA LEU A 20 20.08 -29.80 6.04
C LEU A 20 19.84 -28.39 5.48
N VAL A 21 19.03 -27.59 6.16
CA VAL A 21 18.77 -26.19 5.77
C VAL A 21 20.08 -25.39 5.76
N LEU A 22 20.90 -25.54 6.80
CA LEU A 22 22.18 -24.86 6.92
C LEU A 22 23.15 -25.28 5.81
N ASP A 23 23.22 -26.57 5.51
CA ASP A 23 24.07 -27.10 4.44
C ASP A 23 23.63 -26.63 3.06
N GLU A 24 22.32 -26.60 2.77
CA GLU A 24 21.78 -26.09 1.52
C GLU A 24 22.00 -24.58 1.36
N ILE A 25 21.84 -23.79 2.42
CA ILE A 25 22.19 -22.35 2.40
C ILE A 25 23.69 -22.16 2.14
N LYS A 26 24.54 -23.00 2.76
CA LYS A 26 25.99 -22.96 2.55
C LYS A 26 26.36 -23.29 1.11
N ASN A 27 25.75 -24.33 0.53
CA ASN A 27 25.94 -24.73 -0.86
C ASN A 27 25.44 -23.64 -1.83
N ALA A 28 24.32 -23.00 -1.52
CA ALA A 28 23.74 -21.93 -2.33
C ALA A 28 24.33 -20.55 -2.04
N THR A 29 25.34 -20.42 -1.18
CA THR A 29 25.83 -19.11 -0.71
C THR A 29 26.29 -18.21 -1.86
N ASN A 30 27.01 -18.75 -2.84
CA ASN A 30 27.45 -17.95 -3.98
C ASN A 30 26.28 -17.44 -4.84
N LEU A 31 25.22 -18.23 -4.96
CA LEU A 31 24.01 -17.90 -5.70
C LEU A 31 23.20 -16.82 -4.96
N LEU A 32 23.01 -16.98 -3.64
CA LEU A 32 22.31 -16.02 -2.79
C LEU A 32 23.03 -14.66 -2.69
N LYS A 33 24.36 -14.65 -2.54
CA LYS A 33 25.14 -13.40 -2.47
C LYS A 33 25.06 -12.57 -3.75
N ASN A 34 25.13 -13.24 -4.90
CA ASN A 34 25.19 -12.55 -6.19
C ASN A 34 23.81 -12.24 -6.78
N GLY A 35 22.74 -12.86 -6.30
CA GLY A 35 21.40 -12.66 -6.87
C GLY A 35 21.39 -12.94 -8.37
N LEU A 36 20.77 -12.05 -9.15
CA LEU A 36 20.70 -12.18 -10.61
C LEU A 36 22.08 -12.10 -11.29
N ASN A 37 23.08 -11.46 -10.66
CA ASN A 37 24.45 -11.39 -11.19
C ASN A 37 25.16 -12.76 -11.20
N TYR A 38 24.60 -13.78 -10.51
CA TYR A 38 25.06 -15.16 -10.65
C TYR A 38 24.92 -15.65 -12.11
N PHE A 39 23.84 -15.27 -12.79
CA PHE A 39 23.54 -15.64 -14.17
C PHE A 39 24.31 -14.74 -15.15
N LYS A 40 25.61 -14.97 -15.22
CA LYS A 40 26.55 -14.16 -16.02
C LYS A 40 26.22 -14.21 -17.50
N LYS A 41 26.53 -13.11 -18.19
CA LYS A 41 26.33 -12.99 -19.63
C LYS A 41 27.21 -13.96 -20.41
N PHE A 42 26.73 -14.38 -21.57
CA PHE A 42 27.48 -15.23 -22.49
C PHE A 42 28.81 -14.58 -22.94
N THR A 43 29.87 -15.39 -22.97
CA THR A 43 31.17 -15.02 -23.56
C THR A 43 31.74 -16.19 -24.36
N GLU A 44 32.52 -15.91 -25.40
CA GLU A 44 33.21 -16.96 -26.18
C GLU A 44 34.12 -17.81 -25.28
N ALA A 45 34.80 -17.19 -24.31
CA ALA A 45 35.62 -17.89 -23.32
C ALA A 45 34.82 -18.92 -22.49
N SER A 46 33.56 -18.61 -22.15
CA SER A 46 32.69 -19.57 -21.46
C SER A 46 32.34 -20.77 -22.34
N LEU A 47 32.12 -20.55 -23.63
CA LEU A 47 31.83 -21.61 -24.60
C LEU A 47 33.05 -22.49 -24.84
N GLU A 48 34.22 -21.91 -25.03
CA GLU A 48 35.49 -22.64 -25.13
C GLU A 48 35.75 -23.48 -23.89
N LYS A 49 35.47 -22.94 -22.69
CA LYS A 49 35.59 -23.68 -21.44
C LYS A 49 34.65 -24.88 -21.39
N TYR A 50 33.41 -24.72 -21.86
CA TYR A 50 32.45 -25.83 -21.96
C TYR A 50 32.89 -26.87 -23.00
N GLN A 51 33.37 -26.45 -24.16
CA GLN A 51 33.89 -27.38 -25.19
C GLN A 51 35.03 -28.26 -24.65
N LYS A 52 35.90 -27.70 -23.80
CA LYS A 52 36.99 -28.45 -23.15
C LYS A 52 36.51 -29.55 -22.20
N THR A 53 35.24 -29.56 -21.79
CA THR A 53 34.66 -30.69 -21.02
C THR A 53 34.27 -31.87 -21.92
N ASN A 54 34.57 -31.81 -23.22
CA ASN A 54 34.24 -32.82 -24.22
C ASN A 54 32.76 -33.25 -24.24
N PRO A 55 31.81 -32.30 -24.33
CA PRO A 55 30.38 -32.63 -24.37
C PRO A 55 30.01 -33.39 -25.65
N ARG A 56 28.94 -34.20 -25.58
CA ARG A 56 28.40 -34.87 -26.78
C ARG A 56 27.99 -33.82 -27.83
N PRO A 57 28.17 -34.05 -29.15
CA PRO A 57 27.93 -33.04 -30.18
C PRO A 57 26.54 -32.39 -30.13
N LYS A 58 25.48 -33.19 -29.94
CA LYS A 58 24.11 -32.68 -29.82
C LYS A 58 23.88 -31.81 -28.58
N MET A 59 24.56 -32.14 -27.47
CA MET A 59 24.50 -31.34 -26.26
C MET A 59 25.28 -30.03 -26.44
N LEU A 60 26.43 -30.09 -27.11
CA LEU A 60 27.17 -28.88 -27.47
C LEU A 60 26.33 -27.93 -28.32
N ASP A 61 25.61 -28.46 -29.31
CA ASP A 61 24.70 -27.68 -30.15
C ASP A 61 23.56 -27.04 -29.34
N LEU A 62 22.88 -27.81 -28.48
CA LEU A 62 21.84 -27.28 -27.58
C LEU A 62 22.38 -26.15 -26.68
N ILE A 63 23.48 -26.39 -25.98
CA ILE A 63 24.06 -25.40 -25.05
C ILE A 63 24.52 -24.16 -25.79
N THR A 64 25.10 -24.29 -26.99
CA THR A 64 25.49 -23.13 -27.81
C THR A 64 24.27 -22.30 -28.19
N LYS A 65 23.20 -22.94 -28.69
CA LYS A 65 21.95 -22.27 -29.07
C LYS A 65 21.29 -21.57 -27.88
N LEU A 66 21.17 -22.25 -26.74
CA LEU A 66 20.57 -21.69 -25.53
C LEU A 66 21.39 -20.55 -24.95
N SER A 67 22.72 -20.69 -24.89
CA SER A 67 23.61 -19.67 -24.33
C SER A 67 23.52 -18.38 -25.13
N HIS A 68 23.44 -18.46 -26.45
CA HIS A 68 23.19 -17.30 -27.30
C HIS A 68 21.79 -16.71 -27.09
N LEU A 69 20.74 -17.56 -27.07
CA LEU A 69 19.35 -17.14 -26.93
C LEU A 69 19.10 -16.43 -25.59
N LEU A 70 19.52 -17.03 -24.48
CA LEU A 70 19.38 -16.50 -23.12
C LEU A 70 20.42 -15.44 -22.76
N ASN A 71 21.44 -15.26 -23.61
CA ASN A 71 22.65 -14.49 -23.28
C ASN A 71 23.33 -14.97 -22.00
N LEU A 72 23.41 -16.28 -21.79
CA LEU A 72 23.87 -16.90 -20.55
C LEU A 72 25.21 -17.60 -20.75
N ASP A 73 26.11 -17.49 -19.77
CA ASP A 73 27.38 -18.22 -19.73
C ASP A 73 27.19 -19.71 -20.04
N ALA A 74 28.01 -20.27 -20.93
CA ALA A 74 27.79 -21.62 -21.44
C ALA A 74 27.91 -22.73 -20.37
N ILE A 75 28.71 -22.52 -19.32
CA ILE A 75 28.80 -23.46 -18.20
C ILE A 75 27.51 -23.40 -17.39
N ILE A 76 27.00 -22.20 -17.10
CA ILE A 76 25.74 -22.01 -16.37
C ILE A 76 24.56 -22.56 -17.19
N THR A 77 24.54 -22.35 -18.50
CA THR A 77 23.51 -22.93 -19.38
C THR A 77 23.52 -24.45 -19.34
N SER A 78 24.71 -25.08 -19.28
CA SER A 78 24.83 -26.53 -19.12
C SER A 78 24.28 -27.00 -17.77
N GLU A 79 24.66 -26.34 -16.67
CA GLU A 79 24.14 -26.63 -15.33
C GLU A 79 22.62 -26.46 -15.26
N LEU A 80 22.08 -25.37 -15.80
CA LEU A 80 20.64 -25.12 -15.91
C LEU A 80 19.93 -26.27 -16.63
N THR A 81 20.46 -26.71 -17.77
CA THR A 81 19.88 -27.80 -18.57
C THR A 81 19.86 -29.11 -17.77
N LEU A 82 20.92 -29.42 -17.04
CA LEU A 82 20.96 -30.60 -16.17
C LEU A 82 19.96 -30.48 -15.02
N ASN A 83 19.82 -29.31 -14.42
CA ASN A 83 18.83 -29.08 -13.35
C ASN A 83 17.39 -29.18 -13.87
N TYR A 84 17.11 -28.69 -15.08
CA TYR A 84 15.81 -28.89 -15.71
C TYR A 84 15.47 -30.37 -15.84
N MET A 85 16.44 -31.19 -16.28
CA MET A 85 16.28 -32.64 -16.38
C MET A 85 15.94 -33.31 -15.04
N VAL A 86 16.42 -32.75 -13.93
CA VAL A 86 16.19 -33.30 -12.58
C VAL A 86 14.85 -32.85 -11.99
N TYR A 87 14.49 -31.57 -12.15
CA TYR A 87 13.39 -30.97 -11.41
C TYR A 87 12.08 -30.83 -12.20
N GLU A 88 12.13 -30.71 -13.53
CA GLU A 88 10.92 -30.42 -14.32
C GLU A 88 10.69 -31.34 -15.51
N TYR A 89 11.75 -31.95 -16.04
CA TYR A 89 11.61 -32.86 -17.17
C TYR A 89 10.93 -34.15 -16.73
N ARG A 90 9.76 -34.45 -17.32
CA ARG A 90 8.93 -35.61 -16.93
C ARG A 90 9.15 -36.85 -17.80
N SER A 91 9.92 -36.75 -18.87
CA SER A 91 10.16 -37.85 -19.81
C SER A 91 11.48 -38.57 -19.51
N CYS A 92 11.70 -39.74 -20.13
CA CYS A 92 12.93 -40.51 -19.92
C CYS A 92 14.13 -39.96 -20.71
N ALA A 93 15.33 -40.43 -20.38
CA ALA A 93 16.58 -39.98 -21.00
C ALA A 93 16.64 -40.28 -22.51
N GLU A 94 15.99 -41.35 -22.96
CA GLU A 94 15.89 -41.72 -24.38
C GLU A 94 15.06 -40.68 -25.14
N THR A 95 13.95 -40.22 -24.55
CA THR A 95 13.13 -39.15 -25.13
C THR A 95 13.92 -37.85 -25.24
N PHE A 96 14.69 -37.50 -24.20
CA PHE A 96 15.54 -36.32 -24.25
C PHE A 96 16.56 -36.43 -25.40
N ALA A 97 17.23 -37.58 -25.52
CA ALA A 97 18.20 -37.81 -26.59
C ALA A 97 17.56 -37.77 -28.00
N SER A 98 16.31 -38.22 -28.15
CA SER A 98 15.57 -38.12 -29.41
C SER A 98 15.16 -36.68 -29.72
N GLN A 99 14.76 -35.89 -28.72
CA GLN A 99 14.41 -34.48 -28.88
C GLN A 99 15.60 -33.65 -29.37
N LEU A 100 16.83 -34.00 -28.97
CA LEU A 100 18.04 -33.36 -29.50
C LEU A 100 18.31 -33.70 -30.99
N GLY A 101 17.64 -34.71 -31.55
CA GLY A 101 17.82 -35.14 -32.93
C GLY A 101 16.82 -34.54 -33.93
N ASP A 102 15.67 -34.06 -33.45
CA ASP A 102 14.59 -33.51 -34.29
C ASP A 102 14.43 -32.00 -34.04
N LEU A 103 14.35 -31.21 -35.10
CA LEU A 103 14.35 -29.75 -34.99
C LEU A 103 13.10 -29.19 -34.31
N THR A 104 11.94 -29.82 -34.52
CA THR A 104 10.66 -29.35 -33.95
C THR A 104 10.64 -29.56 -32.44
N SER A 105 11.01 -30.76 -32.01
CA SER A 105 11.09 -31.10 -30.59
C SER A 105 12.25 -30.39 -29.87
N LEU A 106 13.37 -30.14 -30.54
CA LEU A 106 14.44 -29.29 -30.02
C LEU A 106 13.96 -27.86 -29.74
N LYS A 107 13.15 -27.27 -30.63
CA LYS A 107 12.56 -25.94 -30.40
C LYS A 107 11.64 -25.95 -29.18
N SER A 108 10.78 -26.95 -29.03
CA SER A 108 9.93 -27.09 -27.84
C SER A 108 10.76 -27.19 -26.56
N LEU A 109 11.82 -28.01 -26.57
CA LEU A 109 12.72 -28.15 -25.42
C LEU A 109 13.42 -26.83 -25.08
N ILE A 110 13.79 -26.03 -26.09
CA ILE A 110 14.38 -24.71 -25.90
C ILE A 110 13.38 -23.75 -25.22
N GLU A 111 12.11 -23.76 -25.61
CA GLU A 111 11.07 -22.96 -24.96
C GLU A 111 10.86 -23.37 -23.49
N ASP A 112 10.86 -24.67 -23.20
CA ASP A 112 10.74 -25.17 -21.82
C ASP A 112 11.93 -24.71 -20.96
N LEU A 113 13.15 -24.81 -21.51
CA LEU A 113 14.37 -24.37 -20.83
C LEU A 113 14.42 -22.84 -20.64
N TRP A 114 13.87 -22.07 -21.58
CA TRP A 114 13.69 -20.63 -21.41
C TRP A 114 12.78 -20.31 -20.23
N ASN A 115 11.61 -20.95 -20.17
CA ASN A 115 10.66 -20.76 -19.07
C ASN A 115 11.28 -21.20 -17.73
N PHE A 116 11.99 -22.32 -17.72
CA PHE A 116 12.69 -22.82 -16.54
C PHE A 116 13.75 -21.82 -16.04
N TYR A 117 14.53 -21.22 -16.94
CA TYR A 117 15.55 -20.21 -16.59
C TYR A 117 14.97 -19.02 -15.83
N TYR A 118 13.94 -18.37 -16.36
CA TYR A 118 13.33 -17.22 -15.68
C TYR A 118 12.58 -17.64 -14.41
N SER A 119 12.02 -18.85 -14.38
CA SER A 119 11.43 -19.42 -13.17
C SER A 119 12.49 -19.63 -12.07
N GLU A 120 13.70 -20.06 -12.41
CA GLU A 120 14.81 -20.20 -11.45
C GLU A 120 15.28 -18.84 -10.93
N ARG A 121 15.40 -17.83 -11.79
CA ARG A 121 15.78 -16.46 -11.42
C ARG A 121 14.80 -15.85 -10.42
N ILE A 122 13.51 -15.93 -10.68
CA ILE A 122 12.50 -15.41 -9.75
C ILE A 122 12.46 -16.21 -8.44
N THR A 123 12.68 -17.53 -8.52
CA THR A 123 12.74 -18.38 -7.32
C THR A 123 13.93 -18.01 -6.44
N LEU A 124 15.09 -17.67 -7.02
CA LEU A 124 16.22 -17.12 -6.27
C LEU A 124 15.84 -15.85 -5.51
N LEU A 125 15.20 -14.89 -6.17
CA LEU A 125 14.76 -13.66 -5.50
C LEU A 125 13.76 -13.94 -4.37
N LYS A 126 12.84 -14.88 -4.56
CA LYS A 126 11.92 -15.33 -3.50
C LYS A 126 12.66 -15.97 -2.32
N CYS A 127 13.64 -16.83 -2.57
CA CYS A 127 14.50 -17.39 -1.53
C CYS A 127 15.20 -16.27 -0.74
N LEU A 128 15.78 -15.30 -1.44
CA LEU A 128 16.47 -14.19 -0.81
C LEU A 128 15.52 -13.31 0.01
N LYS A 129 14.36 -12.95 -0.53
CA LYS A 129 13.31 -12.19 0.17
C LYS A 129 12.86 -12.89 1.45
N LEU A 130 12.53 -14.19 1.36
CA LEU A 130 12.15 -15.01 2.50
C LEU A 130 13.22 -14.99 3.59
N MET A 131 14.48 -15.26 3.23
CA MET A 131 15.57 -15.28 4.20
C MET A 131 15.73 -13.91 4.89
N ILE A 132 15.65 -12.81 4.15
CA ILE A 132 15.78 -11.44 4.68
C ILE A 132 14.62 -11.10 5.60
N GLU A 133 13.39 -11.45 5.21
CA GLU A 133 12.15 -11.18 5.93
C GLU A 133 12.10 -11.90 7.29
N TYR A 134 12.51 -13.16 7.33
CA TYR A 134 12.41 -14.00 8.52
C TYR A 134 13.71 -14.10 9.34
N ARG A 135 14.78 -13.38 8.97
CA ARG A 135 16.06 -13.40 9.70
C ARG A 135 15.94 -12.90 11.15
N ASP A 136 14.97 -12.04 11.43
CA ASP A 136 14.74 -11.42 12.74
C ASP A 136 13.41 -11.88 13.37
N ASN A 137 12.72 -12.85 12.75
CA ASN A 137 11.42 -13.34 13.21
C ASN A 137 11.58 -14.61 14.05
N GLU A 138 11.50 -14.48 15.37
CA GLU A 138 11.68 -15.58 16.33
C GLU A 138 10.69 -16.74 16.14
N ASN A 139 9.54 -16.49 15.50
CA ASN A 139 8.53 -17.53 15.24
C ASN A 139 8.87 -18.40 14.03
N HIS A 140 9.84 -18.00 13.20
CA HIS A 140 10.22 -18.76 12.01
C HIS A 140 11.16 -19.93 12.37
N PRO A 141 10.89 -21.16 11.91
CA PRO A 141 11.64 -22.36 12.32
C PRO A 141 13.14 -22.30 11.97
N TYR A 142 13.48 -21.57 10.90
CA TYR A 142 14.85 -21.44 10.39
C TYR A 142 15.47 -20.04 10.60
N GLN A 143 14.93 -19.27 11.56
CA GLN A 143 15.39 -17.90 11.81
C GLN A 143 16.90 -17.83 12.05
N LYS A 144 17.45 -18.72 12.89
CA LYS A 144 18.89 -18.72 13.26
C LYS A 144 19.80 -18.99 12.05
N GLU A 145 19.39 -19.89 11.18
CA GLU A 145 20.09 -20.26 9.96
C GLU A 145 20.14 -19.06 9.00
N PHE A 146 19.02 -18.34 8.87
CA PHE A 146 18.94 -17.10 8.09
C PHE A 146 19.80 -15.99 8.71
N SER A 147 19.73 -15.76 10.02
CA SER A 147 20.57 -14.74 10.69
C SER A 147 22.06 -15.03 10.51
N ASN A 148 22.48 -16.29 10.66
CA ASN A 148 23.88 -16.71 10.46
C ASN A 148 24.38 -16.40 9.04
N PHE A 149 23.51 -16.57 8.03
CA PHE A 149 23.85 -16.17 6.67
C PHE A 149 24.13 -14.66 6.57
N PHE A 150 23.27 -13.80 7.12
CA PHE A 150 23.43 -12.33 7.03
C PHE A 150 24.49 -11.76 7.97
N GLN A 151 24.86 -12.46 9.04
CA GLN A 151 26.04 -12.12 9.85
C GLN A 151 27.33 -12.21 9.01
N LYS A 152 27.42 -13.17 8.09
CA LYS A 152 28.55 -13.34 7.17
C LYS A 152 28.39 -12.53 5.87
N ASN A 153 27.15 -12.19 5.52
CA ASN A 153 26.76 -11.51 4.29
C ASN A 153 25.94 -10.27 4.62
N GLN A 154 26.64 -9.20 4.95
CA GLN A 154 26.01 -7.98 5.43
C GLN A 154 24.99 -7.41 4.42
N LEU A 155 23.91 -6.85 4.96
CA LEU A 155 22.80 -6.33 4.16
C LEU A 155 23.18 -5.10 3.32
N LYS A 156 24.10 -4.24 3.79
CA LYS A 156 24.51 -3.03 3.06
C LYS A 156 25.18 -3.34 1.70
N PRO A 157 26.22 -4.20 1.62
CA PRO A 157 26.74 -4.65 0.33
C PRO A 157 25.68 -5.32 -0.56
N LEU A 158 24.77 -6.09 0.04
CA LEU A 158 23.69 -6.74 -0.70
C LEU A 158 22.72 -5.72 -1.31
N LEU A 159 22.37 -4.66 -0.57
CA LEU A 159 21.56 -3.55 -1.09
C LEU A 159 22.21 -2.92 -2.32
N LEU A 160 23.51 -2.62 -2.26
CA LEU A 160 24.23 -2.04 -3.41
C LEU A 160 24.19 -2.96 -4.64
N SER A 161 24.35 -4.27 -4.44
CA SER A 161 24.23 -5.27 -5.50
C SER A 161 22.80 -5.33 -6.08
N ILE A 162 21.78 -5.23 -5.23
CA ILE A 162 20.37 -5.21 -5.66
C ILE A 162 20.06 -3.96 -6.49
N LEU A 163 20.53 -2.78 -6.06
CA LEU A 163 20.34 -1.53 -6.77
C LEU A 163 20.99 -1.58 -8.17
N GLU A 164 22.20 -2.12 -8.26
CA GLU A 164 22.85 -2.35 -9.55
C GLU A 164 22.03 -3.30 -10.45
N GLN A 165 21.47 -4.37 -9.88
CA GLN A 165 20.61 -5.30 -10.63
C GLN A 165 19.34 -4.63 -11.15
N ILE A 166 18.72 -3.75 -10.35
CA ILE A 166 17.55 -2.95 -10.78
C ILE A 166 17.94 -2.06 -11.97
N GLU A 167 19.08 -1.37 -11.91
CA GLU A 167 19.57 -0.55 -13.04
C GLU A 167 19.79 -1.39 -14.30
N GLN A 168 20.42 -2.56 -14.17
CA GLN A 168 20.67 -3.45 -15.30
C GLN A 168 19.37 -3.91 -15.98
N LEU A 169 18.31 -4.19 -15.20
CA LEU A 169 17.01 -4.62 -15.73
C LEU A 169 16.32 -3.53 -16.57
N LYS A 170 16.53 -2.24 -16.27
CA LYS A 170 15.97 -1.13 -17.07
C LYS A 170 16.47 -1.14 -18.52
N PHE A 171 17.68 -1.66 -18.74
CA PHE A 171 18.37 -1.64 -20.03
C PHE A 171 18.56 -3.05 -20.64
N ALA A 172 17.97 -4.08 -20.05
CA ALA A 172 18.07 -5.45 -20.53
C ALA A 172 17.42 -5.59 -21.93
N ASN A 173 18.10 -6.29 -22.84
CA ASN A 173 17.64 -6.56 -24.21
C ASN A 173 18.05 -7.97 -24.65
N VAL A 174 17.33 -8.54 -25.62
CA VAL A 174 17.72 -9.82 -26.24
C VAL A 174 18.97 -9.62 -27.09
N THR A 175 19.78 -10.67 -27.22
CA THR A 175 20.97 -10.62 -28.08
C THR A 175 20.56 -10.74 -29.55
N GLY A 176 21.27 -10.01 -30.42
CA GLY A 176 21.25 -10.26 -31.86
C GLY A 176 22.06 -11.51 -32.28
N ARG A 177 22.52 -12.33 -31.32
CA ARG A 177 23.43 -13.47 -31.57
C ARG A 177 22.69 -14.77 -31.87
N SER A 178 21.42 -14.86 -31.50
CA SER A 178 20.60 -16.04 -31.75
C SER A 178 19.63 -15.79 -32.91
N HIS A 179 19.64 -16.70 -33.89
CA HIS A 179 18.64 -16.75 -34.95
C HIS A 179 17.30 -17.34 -34.47
N LEU A 180 17.23 -17.82 -33.23
CA LEU A 180 16.01 -18.34 -32.60
C LEU A 180 15.19 -17.25 -31.90
N THR A 181 15.77 -16.05 -31.73
CA THR A 181 15.07 -14.92 -31.13
C THR A 181 13.86 -14.53 -31.97
N THR A 182 12.68 -14.59 -31.37
CA THR A 182 11.43 -14.09 -31.97
C THR A 182 10.93 -12.86 -31.20
N GLU A 183 9.94 -12.14 -31.74
CA GLU A 183 9.27 -11.06 -31.00
C GLU A 183 8.60 -11.57 -29.71
N GLU A 184 8.12 -12.81 -29.70
CA GLU A 184 7.55 -13.42 -28.49
C GLU A 184 8.60 -13.53 -27.37
N HIS A 185 9.84 -13.88 -27.71
CA HIS A 185 10.94 -13.90 -26.74
C HIS A 185 11.27 -12.51 -26.18
N LEU A 186 11.15 -11.46 -27.00
CA LEU A 186 11.31 -10.08 -26.54
C LEU A 186 10.23 -9.74 -25.49
N HIS A 187 8.97 -10.09 -25.77
CA HIS A 187 7.87 -9.90 -24.81
C HIS A 187 8.06 -10.71 -23.53
N LYS A 188 8.42 -11.99 -23.63
CA LYS A 188 8.69 -12.85 -22.47
C LYS A 188 9.83 -12.30 -21.62
N LEU A 189 10.95 -11.90 -22.24
CA LEU A 189 12.08 -11.28 -21.53
C LEU A 189 11.62 -10.03 -20.78
N TYR A 190 10.93 -9.13 -21.47
CA TYR A 190 10.47 -7.88 -20.87
C TYR A 190 9.54 -8.16 -19.67
N ASN A 191 8.56 -9.05 -19.85
CA ASN A 191 7.66 -9.47 -18.78
C ASN A 191 8.39 -10.06 -17.58
N SER A 192 9.41 -10.90 -17.80
CA SER A 192 10.24 -11.46 -16.73
C SER A 192 11.03 -10.38 -16.00
N ASN A 193 11.62 -9.41 -16.72
CA ASN A 193 12.36 -8.30 -16.12
C ASN A 193 11.47 -7.43 -15.23
N LEU A 194 10.21 -7.21 -15.61
CA LEU A 194 9.26 -6.46 -14.77
C LEU A 194 8.98 -7.19 -13.45
N ILE A 195 8.78 -8.52 -13.50
CA ILE A 195 8.58 -9.32 -12.28
C ILE A 195 9.82 -9.27 -11.40
N GLU A 196 11.00 -9.48 -11.99
CA GLU A 196 12.28 -9.47 -11.27
C GLU A 196 12.55 -8.09 -10.63
N MET A 197 12.29 -7.00 -11.35
CA MET A 197 12.46 -5.65 -10.83
C MET A 197 11.54 -5.37 -9.65
N ARG A 198 10.27 -5.78 -9.74
CA ARG A 198 9.32 -5.66 -8.62
C ARG A 198 9.83 -6.40 -7.38
N GLU A 199 10.28 -7.65 -7.51
CA GLU A 199 10.80 -8.38 -6.34
C GLU A 199 12.11 -7.77 -5.80
N LEU A 200 12.99 -7.25 -6.66
CA LEU A 200 14.18 -6.54 -6.20
C LEU A 200 13.83 -5.25 -5.43
N LEU A 201 12.80 -4.51 -5.86
CA LEU A 201 12.30 -3.34 -5.12
C LEU A 201 11.75 -3.74 -3.74
N HIS A 202 11.03 -4.86 -3.65
CA HIS A 202 10.57 -5.38 -2.36
C HIS A 202 11.75 -5.70 -1.44
N ILE A 203 12.77 -6.41 -1.95
CA ILE A 203 13.95 -6.77 -1.16
C ILE A 203 14.72 -5.51 -0.73
N ALA A 204 14.91 -4.55 -1.64
CA ALA A 204 15.56 -3.28 -1.32
C ALA A 204 14.84 -2.54 -0.19
N THR A 205 13.51 -2.48 -0.25
CA THR A 205 12.66 -1.86 0.77
C THR A 205 12.86 -2.50 2.14
N ILE A 206 12.85 -3.84 2.22
CA ILE A 206 13.06 -4.57 3.48
C ILE A 206 14.47 -4.35 4.04
N ILE A 207 15.49 -4.25 3.19
CA ILE A 207 16.87 -3.98 3.63
C ILE A 207 16.99 -2.54 4.14
N ILE A 208 16.37 -1.57 3.46
CA ILE A 208 16.43 -0.15 3.81
C ILE A 208 15.77 0.12 5.17
N ASP A 209 14.61 -0.48 5.44
CA ASP A 209 13.94 -0.47 6.76
C ASP A 209 14.88 -0.93 7.89
N ALA A 210 15.81 -1.84 7.59
CA ALA A 210 16.69 -2.43 8.58
C ALA A 210 18.04 -1.74 8.76
N THR A 211 18.54 -0.96 7.78
CA THR A 211 19.96 -0.56 7.75
C THR A 211 20.27 0.92 7.56
N ARG A 212 19.25 1.79 7.44
CA ARG A 212 19.35 3.22 7.10
C ARG A 212 20.11 3.50 5.79
N PRO A 213 19.55 4.27 4.84
CA PRO A 213 20.23 4.56 3.58
C PRO A 213 21.44 5.49 3.80
N GLU A 214 22.64 5.07 3.36
CA GLU A 214 23.85 5.93 3.44
C GLU A 214 23.88 7.00 2.36
N ASN A 215 23.36 6.70 1.16
CA ASN A 215 23.39 7.59 0.01
C ASN A 215 22.02 7.57 -0.70
N PHE A 216 21.21 8.59 -0.44
CA PHE A 216 19.88 8.73 -1.04
C PHE A 216 19.95 8.91 -2.56
N GLU A 217 20.86 9.74 -3.06
CA GLU A 217 21.00 10.04 -4.50
C GLU A 217 21.28 8.78 -5.31
N LYS A 218 22.18 7.92 -4.83
CA LYS A 218 22.48 6.64 -5.49
C LYS A 218 21.25 5.75 -5.53
N ILE A 219 20.53 5.60 -4.42
CA ILE A 219 19.32 4.78 -4.37
C ILE A 219 18.27 5.34 -5.31
N TYR A 220 18.03 6.65 -5.25
CA TYR A 220 17.11 7.36 -6.12
C TYR A 220 17.45 7.12 -7.60
N GLY A 221 18.70 7.34 -8.02
CA GLY A 221 19.16 7.08 -9.40
C GLY A 221 18.96 5.63 -9.84
N SER A 222 19.21 4.67 -8.94
CA SER A 222 19.04 3.26 -9.22
C SER A 222 17.58 2.84 -9.38
N ILE A 223 16.64 3.47 -8.68
CA ILE A 223 15.21 3.10 -8.76
C ILE A 223 14.40 4.01 -9.67
N CYS A 224 14.78 5.27 -9.89
CA CYS A 224 13.99 6.24 -10.65
C CYS A 224 14.04 6.01 -12.17
N GLY A 225 13.08 6.58 -12.89
CA GLY A 225 13.05 6.59 -14.36
C GLY A 225 12.21 5.48 -14.97
N GLU A 226 11.85 5.68 -16.24
CA GLU A 226 10.98 4.77 -16.97
C GLU A 226 11.72 3.53 -17.48
N LEU A 227 11.05 2.38 -17.37
CA LEU A 227 11.45 1.15 -18.03
C LEU A 227 11.29 1.27 -19.55
N ARG A 228 12.26 0.74 -20.31
CA ARG A 228 12.16 0.66 -21.77
C ARG A 228 10.88 -0.07 -22.17
N ARG A 229 9.95 0.60 -22.85
CA ARG A 229 8.70 -0.01 -23.32
C ARG A 229 8.93 -0.74 -24.65
N LEU A 230 8.34 -1.94 -24.80
CA LEU A 230 8.19 -2.54 -26.12
C LEU A 230 7.02 -1.85 -26.83
N SER A 231 7.30 -1.14 -27.92
CA SER A 231 6.31 -0.36 -28.69
C SER A 231 5.31 -1.22 -29.47
N ALA A 232 5.52 -2.53 -29.58
CA ALA A 232 4.75 -3.43 -30.44
C ALA A 232 4.20 -4.66 -29.71
N ALA A 233 3.29 -4.49 -28.75
CA ALA A 233 2.54 -5.63 -28.20
C ALA A 233 1.41 -6.07 -29.17
N LYS A 234 1.37 -7.39 -29.47
CA LYS A 234 0.50 -7.98 -30.50
C LYS A 234 -0.96 -8.18 -30.07
N SER A 235 -1.23 -8.38 -28.77
CA SER A 235 -2.57 -8.58 -28.23
C SER A 235 -2.97 -7.47 -27.24
N HIS A 236 -4.27 -7.28 -27.03
CA HIS A 236 -4.78 -6.35 -26.01
C HIS A 236 -4.52 -6.86 -24.59
N GLU A 237 -4.62 -8.17 -24.35
CA GLU A 237 -4.39 -8.80 -23.03
C GLU A 237 -2.94 -8.64 -22.56
N ASP A 238 -1.97 -8.78 -23.47
CA ASP A 238 -0.55 -8.54 -23.16
C ASP A 238 -0.27 -7.09 -22.80
N LYS A 239 -0.97 -6.13 -23.45
CA LYS A 239 -0.83 -4.70 -23.14
C LYS A 239 -1.34 -4.36 -21.75
N GLU A 240 -2.48 -4.90 -21.36
CA GLU A 240 -3.07 -4.63 -20.04
C GLU A 240 -2.22 -5.24 -18.92
N SER A 241 -1.78 -6.49 -19.08
CA SER A 241 -0.91 -7.17 -18.11
C SER A 241 0.42 -6.42 -17.91
N VAL A 242 1.05 -5.97 -19.01
CA VAL A 242 2.27 -5.14 -18.95
C VAL A 242 2.00 -3.80 -18.27
N ALA A 243 0.91 -3.11 -18.62
CA ALA A 243 0.56 -1.82 -18.04
C ALA A 243 0.34 -1.94 -16.53
N ARG A 244 -0.35 -2.99 -16.08
CA ARG A 244 -0.56 -3.29 -14.65
C ARG A 244 0.75 -3.49 -13.91
N ARG A 245 1.69 -4.27 -14.47
CA ARG A 245 3.01 -4.48 -13.87
C ARG A 245 3.85 -3.21 -13.80
N LEU A 246 3.76 -2.36 -14.82
CA LEU A 246 4.44 -1.07 -14.80
C LEU A 246 3.86 -0.14 -13.72
N GLU A 247 2.54 -0.18 -13.51
CA GLU A 247 1.89 0.52 -12.41
C GLU A 247 2.36 -0.03 -11.04
N GLU A 248 2.38 -1.34 -10.86
CA GLU A 248 2.92 -1.97 -9.63
C GLU A 248 4.35 -1.52 -9.35
N ILE A 249 5.22 -1.45 -10.36
CA ILE A 249 6.61 -0.99 -10.21
C ILE A 249 6.64 0.49 -9.79
N ARG A 250 5.82 1.36 -10.39
CA ARG A 250 5.73 2.77 -10.01
C ARG A 250 5.26 2.93 -8.57
N GLN A 251 4.27 2.16 -8.16
CA GLN A 251 3.80 2.10 -6.77
C GLN A 251 4.90 1.62 -5.81
N CYS A 252 5.67 0.58 -6.17
CA CYS A 252 6.83 0.13 -5.39
C CYS A 252 7.92 1.21 -5.26
N GLN A 253 8.21 1.93 -6.35
CA GLN A 253 9.15 3.06 -6.32
C GLN A 253 8.65 4.19 -5.42
N SER A 254 7.38 4.57 -5.55
CA SER A 254 6.75 5.61 -4.73
C SER A 254 6.76 5.23 -3.24
N ALA A 255 6.37 4.00 -2.92
CA ALA A 255 6.43 3.46 -1.56
C ALA A 255 7.85 3.49 -0.99
N LEU A 256 8.86 3.09 -1.78
CA LEU A 256 10.24 3.12 -1.35
C LEU A 256 10.74 4.54 -1.07
N TYR A 257 10.27 5.56 -1.79
CA TYR A 257 10.59 6.96 -1.47
C TYR A 257 10.05 7.38 -0.09
N VAL A 258 8.83 6.96 0.25
CA VAL A 258 8.23 7.22 1.57
C VAL A 258 9.05 6.54 2.66
N VAL A 259 9.43 5.26 2.47
CA VAL A 259 10.28 4.52 3.41
C VAL A 259 11.66 5.17 3.55
N LEU A 260 12.26 5.63 2.45
CA LEU A 260 13.56 6.29 2.49
C LEU A 260 13.53 7.59 3.31
N LEU A 261 12.44 8.34 3.26
CA LEU A 261 12.27 9.63 3.95
C LEU A 261 11.47 9.52 5.26
N ASP A 262 11.25 8.31 5.77
CA ASP A 262 10.56 8.08 7.04
C ASP A 262 11.45 8.49 8.23
N VAL A 263 11.35 9.77 8.62
CA VAL A 263 12.15 10.37 9.69
C VAL A 263 11.89 9.68 11.04
N ALA A 264 10.64 9.28 11.31
CA ALA A 264 10.30 8.59 12.55
C ALA A 264 11.03 7.25 12.64
N LYS A 265 11.05 6.49 11.54
CA LYS A 265 11.79 5.23 11.49
C LYS A 265 13.30 5.42 11.63
N HIS A 266 13.87 6.42 10.96
CA HIS A 266 15.30 6.69 11.09
C HIS A 266 15.68 7.14 12.49
N ALA A 267 14.80 7.84 13.20
CA ALA A 267 15.00 8.20 14.61
C ALA A 267 15.02 6.97 15.53
N GLU A 268 14.20 5.95 15.28
CA GLU A 268 14.26 4.68 16.03
C GLU A 268 15.58 3.92 15.86
N LEU A 269 16.20 4.03 14.68
CA LEU A 269 17.45 3.35 14.34
C LEU A 269 18.70 4.13 14.77
N ALA A 270 18.57 5.44 14.99
CA ALA A 270 19.68 6.32 15.32
C ALA A 270 20.03 6.24 16.81
N SER A 271 21.33 6.35 17.12
CA SER A 271 21.77 6.45 18.52
C SER A 271 21.63 7.88 19.06
N ASP A 272 21.65 8.88 18.18
CA ASP A 272 21.48 10.30 18.45
C ASP A 272 20.59 10.94 17.37
N THR A 273 19.67 11.82 17.78
CA THR A 273 18.83 12.64 16.90
C THR A 273 19.64 13.44 15.87
N ASN A 274 20.87 13.86 16.21
CA ASN A 274 21.75 14.58 15.29
C ASN A 274 22.13 13.75 14.04
N GLU A 275 22.11 12.42 14.12
CA GLU A 275 22.40 11.55 12.97
C GLU A 275 21.34 11.65 11.88
N VAL A 276 20.08 11.79 12.27
CA VAL A 276 18.94 11.92 11.36
C VAL A 276 18.95 13.29 10.70
N GLU A 277 19.21 14.34 11.49
CA GLU A 277 19.39 15.69 10.98
C GLU A 277 20.55 15.77 9.98
N THR A 278 21.72 15.21 10.35
CA THR A 278 22.90 15.20 9.47
C THR A 278 22.61 14.48 8.17
N TRP A 279 21.86 13.38 8.24
CA TRP A 279 21.45 12.62 7.06
C TRP A 279 20.51 13.43 6.16
N ILE A 280 19.44 14.02 6.70
CA ILE A 280 18.52 14.88 5.92
C ILE A 280 19.27 16.04 5.28
N ARG A 281 20.17 16.71 6.02
CA ARG A 281 21.03 17.77 5.47
C ARG A 281 21.94 17.25 4.34
N GLY A 282 22.40 16.01 4.43
CA GLY A 282 23.10 15.32 3.35
C GLY A 282 22.23 15.13 2.12
N VAL A 283 20.99 14.63 2.30
CA VAL A 283 20.01 14.48 1.21
C VAL A 283 19.70 15.83 0.56
N ARG A 284 19.57 16.92 1.33
CA ARG A 284 19.35 18.28 0.78
C ARG A 284 20.45 18.63 -0.21
N ARG A 285 21.71 18.51 0.21
CA ARG A 285 22.87 18.87 -0.62
C ARG A 285 22.95 18.07 -1.91
N SER A 286 22.57 16.80 -1.90
CA SER A 286 22.66 15.93 -3.09
C SER A 286 21.43 15.97 -3.98
N MET A 287 20.24 16.25 -3.42
CA MET A 287 18.96 16.08 -4.14
C MET A 287 18.21 17.37 -4.47
N GLN A 288 18.60 18.53 -3.92
CA GLN A 288 17.84 19.77 -4.06
C GLN A 288 17.45 20.07 -5.52
N ASP A 289 18.44 20.20 -6.41
CA ASP A 289 18.23 20.54 -7.81
C ASP A 289 17.36 19.51 -8.54
N THR A 290 17.56 18.22 -8.22
CA THR A 290 16.82 17.11 -8.84
C THR A 290 15.35 17.17 -8.45
N LEU A 291 15.06 17.37 -7.16
CA LEU A 291 13.68 17.43 -6.67
C LEU A 291 13.00 18.74 -7.07
N GLU A 292 13.72 19.87 -7.12
CA GLU A 292 13.18 21.13 -7.65
C GLU A 292 12.77 21.01 -9.12
N HIS A 293 13.65 20.45 -9.96
CA HIS A 293 13.34 20.21 -11.37
C HIS A 293 12.09 19.34 -11.52
N LYS A 294 12.04 18.26 -10.73
CA LYS A 294 10.92 17.33 -10.71
C LYS A 294 9.63 17.99 -10.25
N CYS A 295 9.68 18.77 -9.17
CA CYS A 295 8.53 19.50 -8.63
C CYS A 295 7.92 20.50 -9.63
N ILE A 296 8.76 21.21 -10.40
CA ILE A 296 8.31 22.30 -11.28
C ILE A 296 7.92 21.80 -12.67
N ARG A 297 8.66 20.84 -13.24
CA ARG A 297 8.58 20.54 -14.68
C ARG A 297 8.15 19.12 -15.03
N GLU A 298 8.42 18.14 -14.17
CA GLU A 298 8.35 16.71 -14.56
C GLU A 298 7.49 15.86 -13.63
N SER A 299 6.78 16.47 -12.69
CA SER A 299 6.03 15.73 -11.68
C SER A 299 4.86 14.95 -12.30
N SER A 300 4.73 13.67 -11.93
CA SER A 300 3.55 12.84 -12.15
C SER A 300 2.82 12.55 -10.83
N PRO A 301 1.59 12.01 -10.84
CA PRO A 301 0.86 11.68 -9.60
C PRO A 301 1.66 10.82 -8.63
N GLU A 302 2.46 9.88 -9.14
CA GLU A 302 3.29 8.96 -8.35
C GLU A 302 4.41 9.66 -7.57
N ASP A 303 4.71 10.92 -7.92
CA ASP A 303 5.71 11.74 -7.23
C ASP A 303 5.14 12.47 -6.01
N GLY A 304 3.82 12.56 -5.88
CA GLY A 304 3.15 13.20 -4.74
C GLY A 304 3.70 12.74 -3.38
N PRO A 305 3.78 11.42 -3.11
CA PRO A 305 4.34 10.91 -1.86
C PRO A 305 5.79 11.30 -1.61
N LEU A 306 6.65 11.29 -2.64
CA LEU A 306 8.05 11.72 -2.54
C LEU A 306 8.13 13.20 -2.18
N LEU A 307 7.38 14.06 -2.87
CA LEU A 307 7.39 15.51 -2.65
C LEU A 307 6.84 15.88 -1.26
N LEU A 308 5.77 15.20 -0.82
CA LEU A 308 5.20 15.38 0.51
C LEU A 308 6.19 14.93 1.60
N SER A 309 6.76 13.73 1.46
CA SER A 309 7.75 13.19 2.40
C SER A 309 8.99 14.08 2.45
N TRP A 310 9.43 14.62 1.31
CA TRP A 310 10.55 15.53 1.25
C TRP A 310 10.29 16.83 2.01
N MET A 311 9.13 17.46 1.81
CA MET A 311 8.77 18.65 2.59
C MET A 311 8.74 18.35 4.09
N LEU A 312 8.01 17.31 4.49
CA LEU A 312 7.78 17.00 5.90
C LEU A 312 9.07 16.55 6.61
N ALA A 313 9.94 15.81 5.94
CA ALA A 313 11.23 15.40 6.51
C ALA A 313 12.14 16.61 6.79
N ASN A 314 12.09 17.63 5.93
CA ASN A 314 12.82 18.88 6.15
C ASN A 314 12.25 19.71 7.30
N TYR A 315 10.92 19.72 7.44
CA TYR A 315 10.24 20.33 8.58
C TYR A 315 10.57 19.63 9.90
N ALA A 316 10.55 18.29 9.92
CA ALA A 316 10.81 17.50 11.13
C ALA A 316 12.19 17.79 11.76
N VAL A 317 13.18 18.14 10.93
CA VAL A 317 14.54 18.44 11.36
C VAL A 317 14.72 19.90 11.78
N GLU A 318 14.01 20.84 11.14
CA GLU A 318 14.12 22.28 11.42
C GLU A 318 12.74 22.95 11.50
N PRO A 319 11.90 22.61 12.50
CA PRO A 319 10.51 23.07 12.54
C PRO A 319 10.36 24.58 12.74
N GLU A 320 11.30 25.19 13.49
CA GLU A 320 11.28 26.62 13.83
C GLU A 320 11.94 27.52 12.76
N ASN A 321 12.52 26.94 11.71
CA ASN A 321 13.22 27.70 10.68
C ASN A 321 12.25 28.16 9.58
N SER A 322 11.86 29.43 9.62
CA SER A 322 10.96 30.04 8.64
C SER A 322 11.51 30.07 7.21
N GLU A 323 12.83 30.10 7.03
CA GLU A 323 13.47 30.01 5.71
C GLU A 323 13.32 28.60 5.13
N THR A 324 13.58 27.57 5.95
CA THR A 324 13.35 26.16 5.58
C THR A 324 11.88 25.94 5.21
N LEU A 325 10.95 26.45 6.02
CA LEU A 325 9.52 26.39 5.70
C LEU A 325 9.19 27.03 4.34
N GLY A 326 9.70 28.23 4.08
CA GLY A 326 9.49 28.92 2.81
C GLY A 326 10.04 28.15 1.61
N GLN A 327 11.22 27.55 1.77
CA GLN A 327 11.92 26.80 0.72
C GLN A 327 11.20 25.49 0.35
N TYR A 328 10.72 24.73 1.33
CA TYR A 328 10.16 23.39 1.10
C TYR A 328 8.63 23.35 0.96
N ARG A 329 7.91 24.39 1.38
CA ARG A 329 6.44 24.48 1.22
C ARG A 329 5.94 24.24 -0.22
N PRO A 330 6.61 24.72 -1.30
CA PRO A 330 6.15 24.46 -2.67
C PRO A 330 6.01 22.97 -3.01
N PHE A 331 6.83 22.11 -2.42
CA PHE A 331 6.77 20.66 -2.64
C PHE A 331 5.50 20.04 -2.06
N GLY A 332 5.08 20.45 -0.86
CA GLY A 332 3.81 20.02 -0.28
C GLY A 332 2.60 20.53 -1.06
N VAL A 333 2.63 21.80 -1.49
CA VAL A 333 1.58 22.36 -2.37
C VAL A 333 1.48 21.56 -3.66
N ARG A 334 2.61 21.22 -4.28
CA ARG A 334 2.63 20.40 -5.48
C ARG A 334 2.10 18.99 -5.21
N ALA A 335 2.47 18.36 -4.09
CA ALA A 335 1.98 17.04 -3.72
C ALA A 335 0.45 17.02 -3.55
N VAL A 336 -0.13 18.05 -2.92
CA VAL A 336 -1.58 18.19 -2.78
C VAL A 336 -2.25 18.35 -4.15
N HIS A 337 -1.70 19.16 -5.05
CA HIS A 337 -2.19 19.27 -6.43
C HIS A 337 -2.09 17.98 -7.25
N LEU A 338 -1.27 17.02 -6.81
CA LEU A 338 -1.11 15.70 -7.42
C LEU A 338 -2.00 14.63 -6.75
N ASP A 339 -2.97 15.05 -5.92
CA ASP A 339 -3.88 14.18 -5.18
C ASP A 339 -3.17 13.15 -4.28
N VAL A 340 -2.07 13.57 -3.62
CA VAL A 340 -1.20 12.67 -2.84
C VAL A 340 -1.95 11.80 -1.84
N PHE A 341 -2.99 12.30 -1.16
CA PHE A 341 -3.72 11.51 -0.17
C PHE A 341 -4.55 10.39 -0.79
N ARG A 342 -5.22 10.65 -1.91
CA ARG A 342 -5.89 9.59 -2.69
C ARG A 342 -4.89 8.60 -3.26
N TYR A 343 -3.72 9.08 -3.68
CA TYR A 343 -2.66 8.19 -4.13
C TYR A 343 -2.16 7.28 -2.99
N LEU A 344 -1.93 7.82 -1.79
CA LEU A 344 -1.52 7.05 -0.61
C LEU A 344 -2.59 6.02 -0.23
N GLN A 345 -3.88 6.40 -0.27
CA GLN A 345 -4.98 5.46 -0.09
C GLN A 345 -4.89 4.31 -1.11
N SER A 346 -4.81 4.63 -2.40
CA SER A 346 -4.70 3.65 -3.49
C SER A 346 -3.48 2.73 -3.34
N LEU A 347 -2.34 3.28 -2.91
CA LEU A 347 -1.13 2.52 -2.63
C LEU A 347 -1.35 1.49 -1.51
N VAL A 348 -1.98 1.92 -0.41
CA VAL A 348 -2.29 1.05 0.74
C VAL A 348 -3.40 0.03 0.43
N ASP A 349 -4.27 0.34 -0.54
CA ASP A 349 -5.31 -0.53 -1.11
C ASP A 349 -4.79 -1.53 -2.14
N SER A 350 -3.57 -1.35 -2.65
CA SER A 350 -3.01 -2.25 -3.66
C SER A 350 -2.82 -3.68 -3.13
N GLU A 351 -2.95 -4.67 -4.01
CA GLU A 351 -2.90 -6.10 -3.65
C GLU A 351 -1.65 -6.44 -2.84
N MET A 352 -0.48 -5.99 -3.30
CA MET A 352 0.81 -6.22 -2.64
C MET A 352 0.94 -5.61 -1.24
N ILE A 353 0.17 -4.55 -0.92
CA ILE A 353 0.19 -3.89 0.39
C ILE A 353 -0.96 -4.39 1.27
N ARG A 354 -1.93 -5.15 0.75
CA ARG A 354 -2.98 -5.80 1.55
C ARG A 354 -2.56 -7.14 2.14
N GLU A 355 -1.55 -7.79 1.55
CA GLU A 355 -1.00 -9.05 2.05
C GLU A 355 -0.33 -8.92 3.43
N ASP A 356 -0.29 -9.99 4.20
CA ASP A 356 0.44 -10.06 5.47
C ASP A 356 1.92 -10.41 5.24
N THR A 357 2.67 -9.47 4.67
CA THR A 357 4.12 -9.60 4.41
C THR A 357 4.89 -8.47 5.09
N ARG A 358 6.15 -8.71 5.46
CA ARG A 358 7.04 -7.69 6.02
C ARG A 358 7.14 -6.45 5.13
N TYR A 359 7.17 -6.64 3.81
CA TYR A 359 7.16 -5.54 2.85
C TYR A 359 5.92 -4.65 3.00
N ALA A 360 4.73 -5.25 3.06
CA ALA A 360 3.48 -4.52 3.25
C ALA A 360 3.45 -3.78 4.60
N HIS A 361 3.86 -4.44 5.69
CA HIS A 361 3.95 -3.84 7.03
C HIS A 361 4.83 -2.58 7.05
N ILE A 362 6.02 -2.66 6.44
CA ILE A 362 6.95 -1.53 6.35
C ILE A 362 6.27 -0.34 5.65
N ILE A 363 5.62 -0.58 4.51
CA ILE A 363 5.02 0.50 3.71
C ILE A 363 3.83 1.12 4.44
N ARG A 364 2.91 0.31 4.99
CA ARG A 364 1.78 0.82 5.77
C ARG A 364 2.27 1.67 6.92
N ARG A 365 3.32 1.22 7.63
CA ARG A 365 3.90 1.97 8.73
C ARG A 365 4.52 3.29 8.27
N SER A 366 5.29 3.30 7.18
CA SER A 366 5.88 4.56 6.70
C SER A 366 4.82 5.54 6.19
N VAL A 367 3.70 5.06 5.62
CA VAL A 367 2.55 5.93 5.28
C VAL A 367 1.87 6.46 6.54
N TYR A 368 1.67 5.63 7.58
CA TYR A 368 1.17 6.07 8.88
C TYR A 368 2.05 7.15 9.49
N ASN A 369 3.37 6.95 9.53
CA ASN A 369 4.34 7.92 10.05
C ASN A 369 4.30 9.23 9.27
N LEU A 370 4.19 9.16 7.94
CA LEU A 370 4.04 10.34 7.08
C LEU A 370 2.76 11.14 7.41
N LEU A 371 1.64 10.46 7.61
CA LEU A 371 0.36 11.09 7.97
C LEU A 371 0.40 11.68 9.39
N CYS A 372 1.05 11.02 10.35
CA CYS A 372 1.29 11.56 11.69
C CYS A 372 2.11 12.85 11.61
N LEU A 373 3.18 12.85 10.82
CA LEU A 373 4.03 14.01 10.64
C LEU A 373 3.27 15.15 9.94
N PHE A 374 2.43 14.84 8.95
CA PHE A 374 1.55 15.81 8.32
C PHE A 374 0.55 16.42 9.32
N GLY A 375 -0.08 15.58 10.15
CA GLY A 375 -1.01 16.03 11.20
C GLY A 375 -0.35 16.92 12.25
N SER A 376 0.93 16.69 12.57
CA SER A 376 1.69 17.57 13.47
C SER A 376 2.11 18.90 12.83
N PHE A 377 2.22 18.93 11.49
CA PHE A 377 2.62 20.12 10.73
C PHE A 377 1.46 21.07 10.45
N ILE A 378 0.26 20.54 10.25
CA ILE A 378 -0.92 21.29 9.85
C ILE A 378 -1.79 21.60 11.06
N GLU A 379 -2.30 22.84 11.15
CA GLU A 379 -3.30 23.21 12.14
C GLU A 379 -4.57 22.34 11.98
N GLU A 380 -5.09 21.80 13.08
CA GLU A 380 -6.17 20.80 13.09
C GLU A 380 -7.43 21.26 12.32
N ASP A 381 -7.76 22.55 12.40
CA ASP A 381 -8.91 23.17 11.72
C ASP A 381 -8.79 23.14 10.19
N LYS A 382 -7.57 23.12 9.66
CA LYS A 382 -7.28 23.10 8.23
C LYS A 382 -7.24 21.69 7.64
N LEU A 383 -7.20 20.62 8.46
CA LEU A 383 -7.11 19.24 7.95
C LEU A 383 -8.26 18.91 6.98
N SER A 384 -9.46 19.42 7.22
CA SER A 384 -10.63 19.19 6.36
C SER A 384 -10.57 19.87 4.99
N THR A 385 -9.56 20.70 4.74
CA THR A 385 -9.35 21.33 3.43
C THR A 385 -8.61 20.43 2.44
N PHE A 386 -7.98 19.36 2.92
CA PHE A 386 -7.19 18.45 2.10
C PHE A 386 -8.04 17.24 1.66
N GLU A 387 -8.36 17.21 0.38
CA GLU A 387 -9.19 16.14 -0.19
C GLU A 387 -8.50 14.77 -0.10
N GLY A 388 -9.23 13.74 0.33
CA GLY A 388 -8.72 12.37 0.45
C GLY A 388 -7.90 12.08 1.72
N VAL A 389 -7.62 13.08 2.56
CA VAL A 389 -6.73 12.90 3.72
C VAL A 389 -7.31 11.93 4.76
N PHE A 390 -8.61 12.01 5.02
CA PHE A 390 -9.29 11.13 5.97
C PHE A 390 -9.41 9.71 5.42
N GLU A 391 -9.59 9.54 4.11
CA GLU A 391 -9.55 8.25 3.44
C GLU A 391 -8.17 7.59 3.55
N ALA A 392 -7.08 8.36 3.39
CA ALA A 392 -5.72 7.87 3.58
C ALA A 392 -5.47 7.42 5.04
N VAL A 393 -5.95 8.19 6.01
CA VAL A 393 -5.90 7.85 7.44
C VAL A 393 -6.70 6.57 7.72
N ALA A 394 -7.93 6.47 7.23
CA ALA A 394 -8.75 5.27 7.40
C ALA A 394 -8.10 4.02 6.76
N ALA A 395 -7.45 4.18 5.59
CA ALA A 395 -6.80 3.09 4.88
C ALA A 395 -5.62 2.49 5.65
N VAL A 396 -4.88 3.28 6.45
CA VAL A 396 -3.82 2.74 7.32
C VAL A 396 -4.37 2.20 8.65
N LEU A 397 -5.41 2.82 9.22
CA LEU A 397 -5.97 2.43 10.51
C LEU A 397 -6.76 1.12 10.49
N ARG A 398 -7.10 0.59 9.32
CA ARG A 398 -7.74 -0.74 9.20
C ARG A 398 -6.84 -1.92 9.52
N TYR A 399 -5.55 -1.68 9.69
CA TYR A 399 -4.60 -2.76 9.98
C TYR A 399 -4.37 -2.85 11.50
N PRO A 400 -4.47 -4.06 12.09
CA PRO A 400 -4.40 -4.24 13.54
C PRO A 400 -3.16 -3.63 14.18
N GLU A 401 -2.00 -3.77 13.54
CA GLU A 401 -0.71 -3.26 14.02
C GLU A 401 -0.69 -1.73 14.16
N LEU A 402 -1.31 -1.01 13.22
CA LEU A 402 -1.34 0.47 13.24
C LEU A 402 -2.48 1.01 14.08
N ALA A 403 -3.63 0.33 14.12
CA ALA A 403 -4.70 0.66 15.04
C ALA A 403 -4.22 0.57 16.50
N ALA A 404 -3.44 -0.45 16.85
CA ALA A 404 -2.86 -0.60 18.19
C ALA A 404 -1.97 0.60 18.57
N GLU A 405 -1.22 1.15 17.62
CA GLU A 405 -0.38 2.33 17.84
C GLU A 405 -1.19 3.61 17.97
N PHE A 406 -2.18 3.81 17.10
CA PHE A 406 -3.13 4.91 17.24
C PHE A 406 -3.72 4.96 18.65
N TRP A 407 -4.16 3.82 19.19
CA TRP A 407 -4.69 3.78 20.55
C TRP A 407 -3.65 3.97 21.65
N LYS A 408 -2.38 3.65 21.40
CA LYS A 408 -1.28 3.89 22.34
C LYS A 408 -0.98 5.38 22.46
N ASP A 409 -1.07 6.11 21.35
CA ASP A 409 -0.78 7.54 21.27
C ASP A 409 -1.86 8.43 21.90
N GLN A 410 -2.99 7.83 22.33
CA GLN A 410 -4.13 8.54 22.92
C GLN A 410 -3.75 9.44 24.10
N SER A 411 -2.80 9.02 24.94
CA SER A 411 -2.41 9.78 26.14
C SER A 411 -1.68 11.09 25.84
N GLN A 412 -1.04 11.18 24.67
CA GLN A 412 -0.27 12.35 24.24
C GLN A 412 -1.03 13.18 23.21
N GLU A 413 -2.24 12.74 22.81
CA GLU A 413 -3.01 13.30 21.69
C GLU A 413 -2.16 13.47 20.41
N GLY A 414 -1.14 12.62 20.26
CA GLY A 414 -0.19 12.64 19.14
C GLY A 414 -0.62 11.73 17.99
N GLY A 415 0.28 11.53 17.03
CA GLY A 415 0.04 10.61 15.91
C GLY A 415 -1.13 11.06 15.02
N LEU A 416 -2.13 10.19 14.80
CA LEU A 416 -3.31 10.48 13.98
C LEU A 416 -4.52 11.01 14.76
N TRP A 417 -4.40 11.24 16.07
CA TRP A 417 -5.50 11.81 16.87
C TRP A 417 -6.02 13.17 16.38
N PRO A 418 -5.20 14.11 15.87
CA PRO A 418 -5.71 15.36 15.31
C PRO A 418 -6.75 15.15 14.19
N PHE A 419 -6.60 14.11 13.37
CA PHE A 419 -7.59 13.79 12.34
C PHE A 419 -8.90 13.27 12.96
N TYR A 420 -8.82 12.43 13.99
CA TYR A 420 -10.00 11.97 14.70
C TYR A 420 -10.73 13.13 15.37
N HIS A 421 -10.02 14.01 16.08
CA HIS A 421 -10.61 15.19 16.75
C HIS A 421 -11.26 16.14 15.75
N ARG A 422 -10.60 16.40 14.62
CA ARG A 422 -11.20 17.21 13.55
C ARG A 422 -12.45 16.56 12.98
N ALA A 423 -12.40 15.26 12.70
CA ALA A 423 -13.55 14.54 12.16
C ALA A 423 -14.72 14.50 13.15
N ALA A 424 -14.46 14.26 14.43
CA ALA A 424 -15.47 14.24 15.48
C ALA A 424 -16.07 15.62 15.73
N SER A 425 -15.27 16.69 15.74
CA SER A 425 -15.76 18.06 15.95
C SER A 425 -16.65 18.57 14.82
N LEU A 426 -16.53 18.03 13.61
CA LEU A 426 -17.39 18.40 12.47
C LEU A 426 -18.60 17.47 12.28
N PHE A 427 -18.73 16.41 13.09
CA PHE A 427 -19.84 15.46 12.98
C PHE A 427 -21.14 16.01 13.62
N PRO A 428 -22.33 15.76 13.05
CA PRO A 428 -22.64 15.06 11.80
C PRO A 428 -22.70 15.95 10.55
N PHE A 429 -22.35 17.24 10.67
CA PHE A 429 -22.32 18.14 9.51
C PHE A 429 -21.44 17.60 8.38
N GLN A 430 -20.22 17.16 8.70
CA GLN A 430 -19.38 16.36 7.79
C GLN A 430 -19.37 14.90 8.24
N PHE A 431 -20.46 14.20 7.95
CA PHE A 431 -20.72 12.84 8.40
C PHE A 431 -19.64 11.83 7.98
N LYS A 432 -19.16 11.95 6.74
CA LYS A 432 -18.20 11.00 6.13
C LYS A 432 -16.88 10.88 6.93
N HIS A 433 -16.27 11.99 7.32
CA HIS A 433 -14.90 11.99 7.88
C HIS A 433 -14.78 11.13 9.15
N LEU A 434 -15.70 11.30 10.11
CA LEU A 434 -15.69 10.49 11.33
C LEU A 434 -16.01 9.04 11.01
N THR A 435 -16.99 8.83 10.12
CA THR A 435 -17.47 7.50 9.75
C THR A 435 -16.36 6.66 9.15
N ILE A 436 -15.61 7.17 8.17
CA ILE A 436 -14.55 6.38 7.51
C ILE A 436 -13.38 6.07 8.44
N ILE A 437 -12.96 7.00 9.31
CA ILE A 437 -11.95 6.73 10.34
C ILE A 437 -12.45 5.63 11.28
N ALA A 438 -13.70 5.76 11.75
CA ALA A 438 -14.29 4.78 12.64
C ALA A 438 -14.41 3.39 11.98
N THR A 439 -14.77 3.32 10.70
CA THR A 439 -14.84 2.08 9.93
C THR A 439 -13.48 1.41 9.83
N GLY A 440 -12.42 2.18 9.56
CA GLY A 440 -11.05 1.66 9.57
C GLY A 440 -10.69 1.05 10.93
N LEU A 441 -10.86 1.83 12.01
CA LEU A 441 -10.55 1.35 13.37
C LEU A 441 -11.42 0.15 13.79
N ALA A 442 -12.69 0.10 13.38
CA ALA A 442 -13.61 -1.00 13.69
C ALA A 442 -13.19 -2.29 12.97
N GLY A 443 -12.82 -2.21 11.70
CA GLY A 443 -12.40 -3.39 10.93
C GLY A 443 -11.02 -3.95 11.33
N ALA A 444 -10.23 -3.21 12.11
CA ALA A 444 -8.84 -3.60 12.40
C ALA A 444 -8.72 -4.76 13.40
N SER A 445 -9.51 -4.75 14.48
CA SER A 445 -9.52 -5.82 15.48
C SER A 445 -10.68 -5.63 16.44
N THR A 446 -11.12 -6.71 17.10
CA THR A 446 -12.18 -6.65 18.13
C THR A 446 -11.88 -5.65 19.26
N SER A 447 -10.61 -5.51 19.66
CA SER A 447 -10.21 -4.56 20.71
C SER A 447 -10.31 -3.11 20.26
N SER A 448 -9.89 -2.82 19.02
CA SER A 448 -10.02 -1.51 18.40
C SER A 448 -11.48 -1.14 18.18
N ALA A 449 -12.27 -2.08 17.68
CA ALA A 449 -13.69 -1.95 17.44
C ALA A 449 -14.48 -1.59 18.72
N LYS A 450 -14.15 -2.26 19.84
CA LYS A 450 -14.73 -1.92 21.14
C LYS A 450 -14.42 -0.48 21.57
N ARG A 451 -13.17 -0.05 21.45
CA ARG A 451 -12.73 1.29 21.85
C ARG A 451 -13.36 2.39 20.99
N ILE A 452 -13.44 2.19 19.68
CA ILE A 452 -14.08 3.18 18.80
C ILE A 452 -15.59 3.21 19.04
N SER A 453 -16.23 2.07 19.27
CA SER A 453 -17.65 2.02 19.63
C SER A 453 -17.93 2.82 20.92
N GLU A 454 -17.13 2.65 21.97
CA GLU A 454 -17.25 3.43 23.21
C GLU A 454 -17.11 4.94 22.95
N LYS A 455 -16.21 5.35 22.05
CA LYS A 455 -16.03 6.75 21.64
C LYS A 455 -17.23 7.29 20.85
N LEU A 456 -17.83 6.48 19.97
CA LEU A 456 -19.00 6.87 19.17
C LEU A 456 -20.29 6.97 19.98
N GLU A 457 -20.39 6.25 21.10
CA GLU A 457 -21.50 6.36 22.07
C GLU A 457 -21.36 7.59 22.98
N GLY A 458 -20.18 8.22 23.01
CA GLY A 458 -19.87 9.33 23.91
C GLY A 458 -19.14 10.47 23.22
N LEU A 459 -19.66 10.97 22.10
CA LEU A 459 -19.10 12.14 21.42
C LEU A 459 -19.29 13.39 22.28
N GLU A 460 -18.26 14.21 22.40
CA GLU A 460 -18.28 15.41 23.26
C GLU A 460 -18.88 16.64 22.57
N THR A 461 -19.02 16.59 21.25
CA THR A 461 -19.51 17.69 20.44
C THR A 461 -20.47 17.21 19.37
N LEU A 462 -21.32 18.13 18.91
CA LEU A 462 -22.26 17.93 17.83
C LEU A 462 -22.32 19.18 16.96
N THR A 463 -21.99 19.06 15.67
CA THR A 463 -22.00 20.17 14.71
C THR A 463 -23.16 20.07 13.75
N LEU A 464 -23.98 21.12 13.71
CA LEU A 464 -25.22 21.18 12.94
C LEU A 464 -25.29 22.45 12.11
N GLN A 465 -25.87 22.33 10.91
CA GLN A 465 -26.31 23.47 10.13
C GLN A 465 -27.69 23.93 10.63
N VAL A 466 -27.78 25.17 11.12
CA VAL A 466 -28.98 25.71 11.74
C VAL A 466 -29.52 26.89 10.92
N PRO A 467 -30.80 26.86 10.47
CA PRO A 467 -31.40 27.99 9.74
C PRO A 467 -31.46 29.27 10.57
N ARG A 468 -31.06 30.42 10.00
CA ARG A 468 -31.01 31.72 10.70
C ARG A 468 -32.39 32.19 11.18
N GLN A 469 -33.46 31.90 10.43
CA GLN A 469 -34.84 32.29 10.78
C GLN A 469 -35.32 31.69 12.11
N ARG A 470 -34.71 30.61 12.61
CA ARG A 470 -35.03 30.03 13.92
C ARG A 470 -34.51 30.85 15.10
N LYS A 471 -33.44 31.64 14.94
CA LYS A 471 -32.98 32.57 16.01
C LYS A 471 -34.09 33.56 16.40
N THR A 472 -34.95 33.94 15.47
CA THR A 472 -36.08 34.87 15.67
C THR A 472 -37.28 34.23 16.39
N VAL A 473 -37.40 32.89 16.35
CA VAL A 473 -38.47 32.14 17.03
C VAL A 473 -38.07 31.80 18.46
N LEU A 474 -36.80 31.44 18.68
CA LEU A 474 -36.25 31.21 20.02
C LEU A 474 -36.18 32.50 20.85
N SER A 475 -35.92 33.67 20.23
CA SER A 475 -35.87 34.96 20.96
C SER A 475 -37.23 35.55 21.35
N LYS A 476 -38.34 35.03 20.81
CA LYS A 476 -39.71 35.52 21.10
C LYS A 476 -40.49 34.67 22.09
N ALA A 477 -40.00 33.47 22.43
CA ALA A 477 -40.63 32.57 23.39
C ALA A 477 -40.00 32.69 24.80
N THR A 478 -40.07 33.87 25.40
CA THR A 478 -39.79 34.03 26.83
C THR A 478 -40.87 33.34 27.65
N SER A 479 -40.65 32.09 28.10
CA SER A 479 -41.11 31.56 29.42
C SER A 479 -41.12 30.03 29.60
N TYR A 480 -40.48 29.20 28.77
CA TYR A 480 -40.32 27.77 29.09
C TYR A 480 -38.96 27.26 28.63
N ASN A 481 -38.30 26.42 29.44
CA ASN A 481 -37.07 25.69 29.11
C ASN A 481 -37.27 24.86 27.82
N LEU A 482 -37.08 25.46 26.65
CA LEU A 482 -37.26 24.80 25.36
C LEU A 482 -35.92 24.21 24.93
N SER A 483 -35.78 22.89 25.07
CA SER A 483 -34.67 22.14 24.49
C SER A 483 -34.86 22.04 22.97
N TYR A 484 -33.82 22.35 22.19
CA TYR A 484 -33.81 22.19 20.75
C TYR A 484 -33.69 20.71 20.38
N GLN A 485 -34.68 20.14 19.69
CA GLN A 485 -34.66 18.74 19.25
C GLN A 485 -34.36 18.68 17.74
N PRO A 486 -33.08 18.52 17.33
CA PRO A 486 -32.68 18.64 15.93
C PRO A 486 -33.27 17.55 15.02
N TYR A 487 -33.56 16.37 15.56
CA TYR A 487 -33.95 15.19 14.78
C TYR A 487 -35.45 14.92 14.75
N LYS A 488 -36.22 15.63 15.59
CA LYS A 488 -37.65 15.36 15.85
C LYS A 488 -38.51 15.37 14.58
N ASN A 489 -38.27 16.33 13.70
CA ASN A 489 -39.08 16.51 12.50
C ASN A 489 -38.74 15.51 11.40
N ASP A 490 -37.53 14.94 11.44
CA ASP A 490 -37.04 14.04 10.42
C ASP A 490 -37.32 12.58 10.78
N CYS A 491 -37.25 12.20 12.06
CA CYS A 491 -37.42 10.80 12.49
C CYS A 491 -38.89 10.51 12.82
N THR A 492 -39.59 9.81 11.90
CA THR A 492 -41.05 9.59 11.99
C THR A 492 -41.44 8.14 12.27
N LEU A 493 -40.64 7.16 11.84
CA LEU A 493 -40.88 5.73 12.12
C LEU A 493 -40.42 5.39 13.53
N HIS A 494 -39.19 5.80 13.87
CA HIS A 494 -38.63 5.67 15.22
C HIS A 494 -38.36 7.05 15.79
N HIS A 495 -38.95 7.36 16.94
CA HIS A 495 -38.76 8.67 17.53
C HIS A 495 -37.31 8.85 18.02
N ASN A 496 -36.73 10.01 17.73
CA ASN A 496 -35.41 10.40 18.23
C ASN A 496 -35.56 11.57 19.21
N ASP A 497 -35.47 11.25 20.50
CA ASP A 497 -35.66 12.18 21.62
C ASP A 497 -34.46 13.08 21.92
N PHE A 498 -33.37 12.98 21.13
CA PHE A 498 -32.16 13.77 21.36
C PHE A 498 -32.49 15.27 21.39
N ALA A 499 -32.07 15.92 22.48
CA ALA A 499 -32.43 17.29 22.77
C ALA A 499 -31.20 18.08 23.27
N ILE A 500 -31.01 19.26 22.71
CA ILE A 500 -29.95 20.20 23.04
C ILE A 500 -30.52 21.26 23.98
N PRO A 501 -30.06 21.35 25.24
CA PRO A 501 -30.50 22.39 26.16
C PRO A 501 -30.12 23.79 25.65
N GLU A 502 -30.95 24.80 25.92
CA GLU A 502 -30.64 26.19 25.53
C GLU A 502 -29.37 26.72 26.22
N SER A 503 -29.06 26.21 27.41
CA SER A 503 -27.84 26.51 28.18
C SER A 503 -26.57 25.85 27.62
N CYS A 504 -26.66 25.08 26.54
CA CYS A 504 -25.52 24.41 25.92
C CYS A 504 -24.50 25.44 25.37
N GLU A 505 -23.22 25.23 25.66
CA GLU A 505 -22.16 26.03 25.05
C GLU A 505 -22.14 25.78 23.53
N LYS A 506 -22.02 26.87 22.76
CA LYS A 506 -22.05 26.85 21.30
C LYS A 506 -20.93 27.70 20.71
N LEU A 507 -20.30 27.18 19.67
CA LEU A 507 -19.29 27.86 18.86
C LEU A 507 -19.80 27.96 17.43
N VAL A 508 -19.81 29.17 16.85
CA VAL A 508 -20.15 29.37 15.43
C VAL A 508 -18.87 29.16 14.62
N LEU A 509 -18.86 28.12 13.78
CA LEU A 509 -17.67 27.73 13.00
C LEU A 509 -17.57 28.49 11.68
N ASP A 510 -18.70 28.78 11.05
CA ASP A 510 -18.77 29.59 9.83
C ASP A 510 -19.96 30.55 9.91
N GLY A 511 -19.66 31.83 9.67
CA GLY A 511 -20.51 32.95 9.98
C GLY A 511 -21.43 33.41 8.85
N ASP A 512 -21.21 32.98 7.59
CA ASP A 512 -21.83 33.62 6.43
C ASP A 512 -22.32 32.69 5.31
N MET A 513 -23.16 31.70 5.66
CA MET A 513 -24.10 31.14 4.69
C MET A 513 -25.36 32.03 4.63
N ALA A 514 -25.88 32.31 3.43
CA ALA A 514 -26.97 33.26 3.23
C ALA A 514 -28.17 33.04 4.19
N ASP A 515 -28.56 31.77 4.40
CA ASP A 515 -29.77 31.38 5.16
C ASP A 515 -29.52 30.49 6.40
N SER A 516 -28.26 30.16 6.72
CA SER A 516 -27.94 29.23 7.82
C SER A 516 -26.60 29.55 8.49
N GLU A 517 -26.34 28.93 9.63
CA GLU A 517 -25.05 28.99 10.32
C GLU A 517 -24.61 27.58 10.68
N ILE A 518 -23.29 27.34 10.68
CA ILE A 518 -22.71 26.08 11.16
C ILE A 518 -22.34 26.28 12.62
N ILE A 519 -23.01 25.56 13.50
CA ILE A 519 -22.88 25.70 14.95
C ILE A 519 -22.41 24.37 15.53
N MET A 520 -21.30 24.41 16.25
CA MET A 520 -20.82 23.31 17.09
C MET A 520 -21.33 23.48 18.51
N TYR A 521 -22.02 22.47 19.01
CA TYR A 521 -22.53 22.38 20.37
C TYR A 521 -21.61 21.48 21.19
N ARG A 522 -21.24 21.89 22.41
CA ARG A 522 -20.53 21.02 23.37
C ARG A 522 -21.53 20.24 24.19
N ILE A 523 -21.92 19.08 23.68
CA ILE A 523 -22.93 18.21 24.26
C ILE A 523 -22.58 16.75 23.99
N GLY A 524 -22.86 15.89 24.97
CA GLY A 524 -22.79 14.45 24.81
C GLY A 524 -23.76 13.99 23.71
N ALA A 525 -23.23 13.46 22.61
CA ALA A 525 -24.00 12.97 21.48
C ALA A 525 -23.59 11.53 21.12
N ARG A 526 -24.49 10.82 20.43
CA ARG A 526 -24.22 9.47 19.92
C ARG A 526 -24.20 9.50 18.40
N TYR A 527 -23.23 8.81 17.81
CA TYR A 527 -23.14 8.63 16.36
C TYR A 527 -24.43 8.06 15.77
N GLY A 528 -24.96 7.03 16.42
CA GLY A 528 -26.14 6.30 15.96
C GLY A 528 -27.40 7.16 15.87
N ASP A 529 -27.55 8.19 16.71
CA ASP A 529 -28.69 9.10 16.66
C ASP A 529 -28.69 9.92 15.35
N ALA A 530 -27.51 10.39 14.93
CA ALA A 530 -27.36 11.12 13.67
C ALA A 530 -27.46 10.19 12.45
N PHE A 531 -26.93 8.97 12.53
CA PHE A 531 -27.06 7.99 11.44
C PHE A 531 -28.52 7.56 11.24
N HIS A 532 -29.24 7.30 12.34
CA HIS A 532 -30.69 7.08 12.33
C HIS A 532 -31.42 8.22 11.60
N GLN A 533 -31.13 9.48 11.94
CA GLN A 533 -31.72 10.63 11.25
C GLN A 533 -31.49 10.58 9.73
N LYS A 534 -30.28 10.24 9.26
CA LYS A 534 -29.98 10.15 7.83
C LYS A 534 -30.83 9.09 7.12
N ILE A 535 -31.05 7.93 7.74
CA ILE A 535 -31.90 6.88 7.18
C ILE A 535 -33.36 7.34 7.08
N GLU A 536 -33.88 8.00 8.12
CA GLU A 536 -35.23 8.56 8.12
C GLU A 536 -35.41 9.69 7.08
N GLN A 537 -34.39 10.54 6.90
CA GLN A 537 -34.36 11.52 5.81
C GLN A 537 -34.47 10.85 4.44
N LEU A 538 -33.83 9.69 4.23
CA LEU A 538 -33.98 8.94 2.99
C LEU A 538 -35.43 8.52 2.78
N PHE A 539 -36.11 7.99 3.80
CA PHE A 539 -37.50 7.59 3.69
C PHE A 539 -38.43 8.77 3.38
N ASN A 540 -38.25 9.89 4.08
CA ASN A 540 -39.06 11.09 3.86
C ASN A 540 -38.87 11.65 2.44
N ASN A 541 -37.62 11.76 1.99
CA ASN A 541 -37.30 12.29 0.66
C ASN A 541 -37.81 11.35 -0.45
N ALA A 542 -37.61 10.03 -0.28
CA ALA A 542 -38.10 9.03 -1.22
C ALA A 542 -39.65 8.98 -1.27
N GLY A 543 -40.32 9.24 -0.16
CA GLY A 543 -41.79 9.35 -0.09
C GLY A 543 -42.36 10.48 -0.96
N GLY A 544 -41.59 11.57 -1.16
CA GLY A 544 -41.90 12.64 -2.11
C GLY A 544 -41.49 12.34 -3.56
N GLY A 545 -40.81 11.22 -3.81
CA GLY A 545 -40.27 10.79 -5.10
C GLY A 545 -38.73 10.65 -5.08
N LEU A 546 -38.21 9.64 -5.77
CA LEU A 546 -36.77 9.30 -5.78
C LEU A 546 -35.84 10.41 -6.29
N VAL A 547 -36.37 11.37 -7.07
CA VAL A 547 -35.62 12.54 -7.57
C VAL A 547 -35.23 13.50 -6.44
N ASN A 548 -35.91 13.46 -5.30
CA ASN A 548 -35.64 14.34 -4.16
C ASN A 548 -34.52 13.82 -3.25
N VAL A 549 -33.97 12.63 -3.54
CA VAL A 549 -32.91 12.03 -2.73
C VAL A 549 -31.56 12.49 -3.26
N GLY A 550 -30.86 13.32 -2.50
CA GLY A 550 -29.53 13.82 -2.85
C GLY A 550 -28.45 12.74 -2.74
N ASP A 551 -27.45 12.78 -3.62
CA ASP A 551 -26.35 11.80 -3.66
C ASP A 551 -25.53 11.78 -2.36
N GLU A 552 -25.28 12.94 -1.74
CA GLU A 552 -24.55 13.04 -0.47
C GLU A 552 -25.27 12.29 0.68
N LEU A 553 -26.61 12.32 0.71
CA LEU A 553 -27.37 11.56 1.69
C LEU A 553 -27.19 10.05 1.48
N LEU A 554 -27.20 9.61 0.22
CA LEU A 554 -27.01 8.20 -0.13
C LEU A 554 -25.61 7.73 0.25
N GLU A 555 -24.57 8.51 -0.04
CA GLU A 555 -23.18 8.21 0.33
C GLU A 555 -23.01 8.12 1.86
N ASN A 556 -23.56 9.07 2.61
CA ASN A 556 -23.53 9.03 4.08
C ASN A 556 -24.20 7.76 4.64
N ILE A 557 -25.30 7.30 4.03
CA ILE A 557 -25.98 6.08 4.45
C ILE A 557 -25.13 4.84 4.14
N VAL A 558 -24.50 4.79 2.96
CA VAL A 558 -23.56 3.71 2.60
C VAL A 558 -22.41 3.65 3.59
N ASP A 559 -21.81 4.79 3.92
CA ASP A 559 -20.68 4.87 4.87
C ASP A 559 -21.10 4.42 6.27
N GLY A 560 -22.29 4.83 6.74
CA GLY A 560 -22.82 4.42 8.04
C GLY A 560 -23.08 2.91 8.13
N PHE A 561 -23.58 2.29 7.06
CA PHE A 561 -23.71 0.83 7.02
C PHE A 561 -22.37 0.11 6.85
N ALA A 562 -21.39 0.72 6.16
CA ALA A 562 -20.05 0.16 6.10
C ALA A 562 -19.40 0.10 7.50
N LEU A 563 -19.62 1.11 8.35
CA LEU A 563 -19.21 1.07 9.76
C LEU A 563 -19.92 -0.04 10.53
N LEU A 564 -21.24 -0.19 10.38
CA LEU A 564 -21.99 -1.26 11.02
C LEU A 564 -21.45 -2.64 10.62
N ASN A 565 -21.23 -2.86 9.33
CA ASN A 565 -20.64 -4.10 8.83
C ASN A 565 -19.22 -4.33 9.40
N ALA A 566 -18.37 -3.29 9.45
CA ALA A 566 -17.04 -3.41 10.04
C ALA A 566 -17.09 -3.84 11.52
N LEU A 567 -18.01 -3.27 12.32
CA LEU A 567 -18.21 -3.66 13.71
C LEU A 567 -18.67 -5.12 13.84
N LEU A 568 -19.64 -5.54 13.02
CA LEU A 568 -20.17 -6.91 13.04
C LEU A 568 -19.15 -7.94 12.53
N SER A 569 -18.29 -7.57 11.58
CA SER A 569 -17.31 -8.47 10.96
C SER A 569 -16.24 -8.99 11.93
N VAL A 570 -16.05 -8.31 13.06
CA VAL A 570 -15.11 -8.68 14.14
C VAL A 570 -15.79 -9.26 15.37
N ASP A 571 -17.01 -9.79 15.19
CA ASP A 571 -17.86 -10.43 16.20
C ASP A 571 -18.22 -9.53 17.40
N MET A 572 -18.43 -8.23 17.15
CA MET A 572 -18.95 -7.33 18.20
C MET A 572 -20.47 -7.41 18.35
N GLU A 573 -20.93 -7.21 19.58
CA GLU A 573 -22.34 -6.89 19.85
C GLU A 573 -22.69 -5.52 19.26
N ILE A 574 -23.94 -5.38 18.79
CA ILE A 574 -24.45 -4.13 18.21
C ILE A 574 -24.45 -3.05 19.30
N PRO A 575 -23.74 -1.91 19.10
CA PRO A 575 -23.76 -0.81 20.05
C PRO A 575 -25.17 -0.25 20.26
N PRO A 576 -25.55 0.20 21.46
CA PRO A 576 -26.89 0.69 21.75
C PRO A 576 -27.40 1.77 20.78
N GLY A 577 -26.53 2.71 20.37
CA GLY A 577 -26.88 3.73 19.40
C GLY A 577 -27.11 3.20 17.98
N MET A 578 -26.54 2.04 17.64
CA MET A 578 -26.64 1.43 16.31
C MET A 578 -27.79 0.42 16.16
N VAL A 579 -28.53 0.12 17.23
CA VAL A 579 -29.68 -0.81 17.19
C VAL A 579 -30.75 -0.33 16.20
N ILE A 580 -31.20 0.92 16.32
CA ILE A 580 -32.23 1.47 15.42
C ILE A 580 -31.75 1.51 13.97
N PRO A 581 -30.54 2.04 13.65
CA PRO A 581 -29.99 1.91 12.30
C PRO A 581 -29.95 0.48 11.76
N THR A 582 -29.66 -0.51 12.61
CA THR A 582 -29.67 -1.93 12.23
C THR A 582 -31.06 -2.41 11.85
N GLU A 583 -32.08 -2.10 12.66
CA GLU A 583 -33.48 -2.43 12.36
C GLU A 583 -33.96 -1.76 11.08
N LEU A 584 -33.60 -0.48 10.89
CA LEU A 584 -33.96 0.28 9.70
C LEU A 584 -33.30 -0.24 8.41
N SER A 585 -32.19 -0.99 8.51
CA SER A 585 -31.58 -1.64 7.34
C SER A 585 -32.53 -2.64 6.66
N LEU A 586 -33.30 -3.38 7.47
CA LEU A 586 -34.33 -4.30 6.99
C LEU A 586 -35.48 -3.55 6.33
N GLU A 587 -35.86 -2.40 6.88
CA GLU A 587 -36.90 -1.56 6.31
C GLU A 587 -36.45 -0.91 4.99
N ILE A 588 -35.18 -0.57 4.84
CA ILE A 588 -34.61 -0.14 3.55
C ILE A 588 -34.74 -1.26 2.52
N ILE A 589 -34.34 -2.49 2.85
CA ILE A 589 -34.46 -3.64 1.93
C ILE A 589 -35.93 -3.82 1.53
N ASN A 590 -36.86 -3.75 2.47
CA ASN A 590 -38.29 -3.92 2.24
C ASN A 590 -38.86 -2.80 1.34
N ARG A 591 -38.58 -1.53 1.67
CA ARG A 591 -39.12 -0.36 0.94
C ARG A 591 -38.52 -0.17 -0.43
N PHE A 592 -37.29 -0.61 -0.64
CA PHE A 592 -36.58 -0.47 -1.91
C PHE A 592 -36.41 -1.83 -2.63
N ALA A 593 -37.27 -2.81 -2.37
CA ALA A 593 -37.34 -4.06 -3.12
C ALA A 593 -38.03 -3.89 -4.50
N TYR A 594 -37.58 -2.92 -5.31
CA TYR A 594 -38.12 -2.66 -6.65
C TYR A 594 -37.16 -3.13 -7.75
N PRO A 595 -37.70 -3.58 -8.91
CA PRO A 595 -36.87 -4.11 -10.01
C PRO A 595 -36.06 -3.04 -10.77
N VAL A 596 -36.37 -1.75 -10.60
CA VAL A 596 -35.65 -0.66 -11.25
C VAL A 596 -35.42 0.47 -10.24
N LEU A 597 -34.18 0.61 -9.78
CA LEU A 597 -33.73 1.68 -8.90
C LEU A 597 -32.49 2.40 -9.47
N PRO A 598 -32.25 3.65 -9.06
CA PRO A 598 -30.97 4.32 -9.26
C PRO A 598 -29.80 3.50 -8.70
N LYS A 599 -28.64 3.54 -9.37
CA LYS A 599 -27.42 2.81 -8.98
C LYS A 599 -27.02 3.05 -7.53
N ASN A 600 -27.16 4.29 -7.04
CA ASN A 600 -26.79 4.64 -5.67
C ASN A 600 -27.70 4.01 -4.60
N LEU A 601 -28.99 3.80 -4.90
CA LEU A 601 -29.90 3.05 -4.03
C LEU A 601 -29.59 1.54 -4.04
N TYR A 602 -29.21 0.99 -5.19
CA TYR A 602 -28.72 -0.40 -5.24
C TYR A 602 -27.45 -0.60 -4.42
N LYS A 603 -26.56 0.39 -4.33
CA LYS A 603 -25.40 0.32 -3.42
C LYS A 603 -25.85 0.20 -1.98
N ILE A 604 -26.81 1.01 -1.52
CA ILE A 604 -27.32 0.94 -0.15
C ILE A 604 -27.93 -0.44 0.14
N ILE A 605 -28.77 -0.96 -0.76
CA ILE A 605 -29.36 -2.29 -0.58
C ILE A 605 -28.27 -3.36 -0.50
N ALA A 606 -27.26 -3.29 -1.38
CA ALA A 606 -26.14 -4.22 -1.34
C ALA A 606 -25.37 -4.13 -0.02
N THR A 607 -25.14 -2.93 0.52
CA THR A 607 -24.48 -2.75 1.83
C THR A 607 -25.35 -3.24 2.99
N CYS A 608 -26.68 -3.11 2.93
CA CYS A 608 -27.59 -3.65 3.97
C CYS A 608 -27.65 -5.18 3.97
N LEU A 609 -27.35 -5.81 2.83
CA LEU A 609 -27.35 -7.28 2.67
C LEU A 609 -26.03 -7.94 3.08
N GLN A 610 -24.93 -7.17 3.07
CA GLN A 610 -23.62 -7.60 3.58
C GLN A 610 -23.65 -7.61 5.10
#